data_AF-A0A2E6ECK4-F1
#
_entry.id   AF-A0A2E6ECK4-F1
#
_cell.length_a   1.000
_cell.length_b   1.000
_cell.length_c   1.000
_cell.angle_alpha   90.00
_cell.angle_beta   90.00
_cell.angle_gamma   90.00
#
_symmetry.space_group_name_H-M   'P 1'
#
loop_
_entity.id
_entity.type
_entity.pdbx_description
1 polymer ?
#
loop_
_entity_poly.entity_id
_entity_poly.type
_entity_poly.pdbx_seq_one_letter_code
_entity_poly.pdbx_strand_id
1 'polypeptide(L)'
;MSLYYLQKFLYVLNRDEGAQKKYQNDLEALLGDFDLTDEEADALRKGDIGLLYVLGVNGQILMHYAAFLGIEWFDYLDMMRKGIEEHGPVRAGVYTMTGEGESFTEEEKSR
;
A
#
# COMPACT_ATOMS: atom_id res chain seq x y z
N MET A 1 10.26 5.46 -11.53
CA MET A 1 9.79 4.08 -11.74
C MET A 1 8.27 4.05 -11.68
N SER A 2 7.65 2.93 -12.07
CA SER A 2 6.21 2.81 -12.23
C SER A 2 5.55 2.09 -11.06
N LEU A 3 4.56 2.75 -10.44
CA LEU A 3 3.57 2.21 -9.48
C LEU A 3 3.02 0.81 -9.83
N TYR A 4 3.11 0.41 -11.10
CA TYR A 4 2.76 -0.92 -11.56
C TYR A 4 3.45 -2.05 -10.78
N TYR A 5 4.77 -2.03 -10.60
CA TYR A 5 5.48 -3.16 -9.97
C TYR A 5 5.16 -3.29 -8.47
N LEU A 6 5.02 -2.16 -7.77
CA LEU A 6 4.57 -2.13 -6.38
C LEU A 6 3.16 -2.75 -6.23
N GLN A 7 2.20 -2.33 -7.06
CA GLN A 7 0.86 -2.90 -7.02
C GLN A 7 0.84 -4.38 -7.45
N LYS A 8 1.68 -4.76 -8.41
CA LYS A 8 1.82 -6.15 -8.86
C LYS A 8 2.37 -7.05 -7.75
N PHE A 9 3.37 -6.59 -7.00
CA PHE A 9 3.90 -7.30 -5.83
C PHE A 9 2.77 -7.61 -4.85
N LEU A 10 2.01 -6.60 -4.44
CA LEU A 10 0.92 -6.77 -3.49
C LEU A 10 -0.21 -7.65 -4.05
N TYR A 11 -0.55 -7.48 -5.33
CA TYR A 11 -1.53 -8.34 -5.99
C TYR A 11 -1.13 -9.82 -5.96
N VAL A 12 0.14 -10.14 -6.24
CA VAL A 12 0.66 -11.52 -6.19
C VAL A 12 0.65 -12.03 -4.75
N LEU A 13 1.17 -11.24 -3.80
CA LEU A 13 1.22 -11.60 -2.38
C LEU A 13 -0.18 -11.91 -1.81
N ASN A 14 -1.19 -11.13 -2.18
CA ASN A 14 -2.55 -11.30 -1.68
C ASN A 14 -3.25 -12.56 -2.21
N ARG A 15 -2.69 -13.24 -3.22
CA ARG A 15 -3.37 -14.33 -3.94
C ARG A 15 -2.58 -15.64 -4.04
N ASP A 16 -1.26 -15.58 -3.89
CA ASP A 16 -0.38 -16.73 -4.09
C ASP A 16 0.24 -17.18 -2.77
N GLU A 17 -0.08 -18.41 -2.33
CA GLU A 17 0.47 -18.99 -1.09
C GLU A 17 1.99 -19.17 -1.13
N GLY A 18 2.56 -19.38 -2.33
CA GLY A 18 4.00 -19.47 -2.52
C GLY A 18 4.67 -18.13 -2.25
N ALA A 19 4.10 -17.04 -2.76
CA ALA A 19 4.54 -15.68 -2.48
C ALA A 19 4.40 -15.34 -1.00
N GLN A 20 3.31 -15.74 -0.33
CA GLN A 20 3.14 -15.54 1.11
C GLN A 20 4.18 -16.29 1.94
N LYS A 21 4.48 -17.55 1.58
CA LYS A 21 5.55 -18.32 2.22
C LYS A 21 6.92 -17.69 1.95
N LYS A 22 7.18 -17.19 0.74
CA LYS A 22 8.43 -16.50 0.40
C LYS A 22 8.55 -15.19 1.17
N TYR A 23 7.47 -14.42 1.31
CA TYR A 23 7.43 -13.20 2.14
C TYR A 23 7.88 -13.47 3.58
N GLN A 24 7.41 -14.57 4.19
CA GLN A 24 7.74 -14.91 5.58
C GLN A 24 9.16 -15.46 5.75
N ASN A 25 9.68 -16.19 4.76
CA ASN A 25 10.94 -16.92 4.88
C ASN A 25 12.14 -16.20 4.24
N ASP A 26 11.90 -15.40 3.19
CA ASP A 26 12.92 -14.71 2.39
C ASP A 26 12.30 -13.53 1.61
N LEU A 27 11.99 -12.45 2.35
CA LEU A 27 11.40 -11.24 1.77
C LEU A 27 12.31 -10.60 0.71
N GLU A 28 13.62 -10.57 0.92
CA GLU A 28 14.56 -9.95 -0.02
C GLU A 28 14.56 -10.66 -1.37
N ALA A 29 14.51 -12.00 -1.38
CA ALA A 29 14.39 -12.73 -2.63
C ALA A 29 13.05 -12.48 -3.33
N LEU A 30 11.96 -12.21 -2.60
CA LEU A 30 10.66 -11.87 -3.20
C LEU A 30 10.68 -10.45 -3.77
N LEU A 31 11.24 -9.48 -3.04
CA LEU A 31 11.38 -8.09 -3.51
C LEU A 31 12.23 -8.03 -4.78
N GLY A 32 13.31 -8.83 -4.86
CA GLY A 32 14.18 -8.93 -6.02
C GLY A 32 13.52 -9.46 -7.30
N ASP A 33 12.31 -10.03 -7.22
CA ASP A 33 11.54 -10.48 -8.39
C ASP A 33 10.84 -9.30 -9.10
N PHE A 34 10.88 -8.08 -8.54
CA PHE A 34 10.17 -6.90 -9.01
C PHE A 34 11.12 -5.71 -9.19
N ASP A 35 10.85 -4.88 -10.20
CA ASP A 35 11.59 -3.63 -10.45
C ASP A 35 11.02 -2.52 -9.55
N LEU A 36 11.46 -2.53 -8.29
CA LEU A 36 11.06 -1.59 -7.24
C LEU A 36 12.18 -0.57 -6.98
N THR A 37 11.79 0.67 -6.68
CA THR A 37 12.70 1.65 -6.10
C THR A 37 13.08 1.26 -4.68
N ASP A 38 14.17 1.86 -4.17
CA ASP A 38 14.57 1.69 -2.77
C ASP A 38 13.46 2.13 -1.80
N GLU A 39 12.74 3.22 -2.10
CA GLU A 39 11.63 3.73 -1.28
C GLU A 39 10.46 2.74 -1.24
N GLU A 40 10.07 2.19 -2.40
CA GLU A 40 8.99 1.19 -2.49
C GLU A 40 9.37 -0.12 -1.78
N ALA A 41 10.60 -0.59 -1.97
CA ALA A 41 11.10 -1.79 -1.30
C ALA A 41 11.17 -1.59 0.23
N ASP A 42 11.63 -0.43 0.70
CA ASP A 42 11.67 -0.11 2.12
C ASP A 42 10.27 0.00 2.74
N ALA A 43 9.30 0.56 2.02
CA ALA A 43 7.91 0.61 2.47
C ALA A 43 7.34 -0.82 2.66
N LEU A 44 7.62 -1.74 1.73
CA LEU A 44 7.22 -3.14 1.84
C LEU A 44 7.94 -3.87 2.99
N ARG A 45 9.25 -3.65 3.18
CA ARG A 45 10.01 -4.23 4.30
C ARG A 45 9.45 -3.85 5.66
N LYS A 46 9.02 -2.61 5.80
CA LYS A 46 8.48 -2.06 7.05
C LYS A 46 6.99 -2.35 7.23
N GLY A 47 6.30 -2.81 6.19
CA GLY A 47 4.83 -2.87 6.19
C GLY A 47 4.19 -1.49 6.35
N ASP A 48 4.81 -0.46 5.77
CA ASP A 48 4.41 0.94 5.93
C ASP A 48 3.16 1.25 5.10
N ILE A 49 1.99 0.99 5.69
CA ILE A 49 0.69 1.22 5.05
C ILE A 49 0.52 2.68 4.60
N GLY A 50 0.98 3.63 5.41
CA GLY A 50 0.85 5.06 5.12
C GLY A 50 1.66 5.46 3.90
N LEU A 51 2.93 5.08 3.86
CA LEU A 51 3.80 5.35 2.72
C LEU A 51 3.33 4.61 1.46
N LEU A 52 2.94 3.33 1.57
CA LEU A 52 2.41 2.57 0.43
C LEU A 52 1.17 3.23 -0.18
N TYR A 53 0.28 3.78 0.66
CA TYR A 53 -0.86 4.55 0.19
C TYR A 53 -0.44 5.85 -0.52
N VAL A 54 0.48 6.62 0.08
CA VAL A 54 1.01 7.86 -0.52
C VAL A 54 1.75 7.62 -1.83
N LEU A 55 2.43 6.49 -1.98
CA LEU A 55 3.06 6.08 -3.23
C LEU A 55 2.03 5.77 -4.34
N GLY A 56 0.76 5.61 -3.99
CA GLY A 56 -0.35 5.48 -4.94
C GLY A 56 -0.93 4.09 -5.06
N VAL A 57 -0.61 3.16 -4.15
CA VAL A 57 -1.20 1.81 -4.15
C VAL A 57 -2.71 1.92 -4.00
N ASN A 58 -3.44 1.20 -4.84
CA ASN A 58 -4.89 1.11 -4.73
C ASN A 58 -5.33 0.56 -3.35
N GLY A 59 -6.26 1.25 -2.69
CA GLY A 59 -6.74 0.91 -1.35
C GLY A 59 -7.31 -0.51 -1.21
N GLN A 60 -7.95 -1.08 -2.25
CA GLN A 60 -8.44 -2.46 -2.17
C GLN A 60 -7.30 -3.48 -2.11
N ILE A 61 -6.24 -3.27 -2.91
CA ILE A 61 -5.05 -4.12 -2.88
C ILE A 61 -4.33 -3.95 -1.53
N LEU A 62 -4.21 -2.70 -1.07
CA LEU A 62 -3.52 -2.39 0.18
C LEU A 62 -4.26 -2.94 1.41
N MET A 63 -5.60 -2.90 1.42
CA MET A 63 -6.43 -3.48 2.49
C MET A 63 -6.17 -4.98 2.67
N HIS A 64 -6.07 -5.75 1.57
CA HIS A 64 -5.77 -7.17 1.65
C HIS A 64 -4.35 -7.43 2.20
N TYR A 65 -3.39 -6.56 1.87
CA TYR A 65 -2.04 -6.65 2.43
C TYR A 65 -2.02 -6.30 3.92
N ALA A 66 -2.74 -5.27 4.35
CA ALA A 66 -2.89 -4.93 5.75
C ALA A 66 -3.49 -6.10 6.55
N ALA A 67 -4.52 -6.76 6.00
CA ALA A 67 -5.10 -7.96 6.60
C ALA A 67 -4.08 -9.12 6.66
N PHE A 68 -3.25 -9.30 5.63
CA PHE A 68 -2.15 -10.28 5.64
C PHE A 68 -1.12 -9.99 6.75
N LEU A 69 -0.87 -8.72 7.08
CA LEU A 69 -0.02 -8.31 8.20
C LEU A 69 -0.72 -8.41 9.57
N GLY A 70 -2.02 -8.75 9.61
CA GLY A 70 -2.81 -8.81 10.84
C GLY A 70 -3.23 -7.44 11.38
N ILE A 71 -3.31 -6.43 10.51
CA ILE A 71 -3.76 -5.08 10.86
C ILE A 71 -5.29 -5.02 10.77
N GLU A 72 -5.93 -4.52 11.83
CA GLU A 72 -7.38 -4.37 11.90
C GLU A 72 -7.88 -3.20 11.03
N TRP A 73 -9.16 -3.25 10.64
CA TRP A 73 -9.74 -2.29 9.70
C TRP A 73 -9.58 -0.82 10.13
N PHE A 74 -9.88 -0.51 11.40
CA PHE A 74 -9.77 0.87 11.89
C PHE A 74 -8.32 1.35 11.99
N ASP A 75 -7.39 0.45 12.34
CA ASP A 75 -5.97 0.76 12.37
C ASP A 75 -5.43 1.02 10.95
N TYR A 76 -5.87 0.23 9.97
CA TYR A 76 -5.56 0.44 8.56
C TYR A 76 -5.99 1.84 8.07
N LEU A 77 -7.22 2.27 8.38
CA LEU A 77 -7.71 3.61 8.03
C LEU A 77 -6.90 4.72 8.70
N ASP A 78 -6.55 4.56 9.99
CA ASP A 78 -5.73 5.52 10.73
C ASP A 78 -4.30 5.61 10.17
N MET A 79 -3.69 4.48 9.83
CA MET A 79 -2.36 4.44 9.21
C MET A 79 -2.33 5.14 7.84
N MET A 80 -3.37 4.99 7.02
CA MET A 80 -3.47 5.72 5.75
C MET A 80 -3.58 7.24 5.97
N ARG A 81 -4.36 7.66 6.97
CA ARG A 81 -4.52 9.08 7.33
C ARG A 81 -3.19 9.68 7.79
N LYS A 82 -2.52 9.00 8.73
CA LYS A 82 -1.19 9.38 9.22
C LYS A 82 -0.14 9.43 8.11
N GLY A 83 -0.21 8.49 7.16
CA GLY A 83 0.65 8.48 5.99
C GLY A 83 0.58 9.78 5.19
N ILE A 84 -0.63 10.33 4.99
CA ILE A 84 -0.80 11.63 4.31
C ILE A 84 -0.20 12.77 5.13
N GLU A 85 -0.41 12.77 6.45
CA GLU A 85 0.15 13.78 7.36
C GLU A 85 1.69 13.75 7.39
N GLU A 86 2.30 12.56 7.33
CA GLU A 86 3.75 12.35 7.44
C GLU A 86 4.49 12.46 6.10
N HIS A 87 3.93 11.91 5.01
CA HIS A 87 4.60 11.78 3.71
C HIS A 87 4.05 12.70 2.62
N GLY A 88 2.99 13.45 2.93
CA GLY A 88 2.32 14.37 2.01
C GLY A 88 1.20 13.72 1.18
N PRO A 89 0.67 14.44 0.18
CA PRO A 89 -0.45 13.96 -0.62
C PRO A 89 -0.06 12.73 -1.45
N VAL A 90 -1.07 11.91 -1.81
CA VAL A 90 -0.89 10.76 -2.69
C VAL A 90 -0.28 11.20 -4.03
N ARG A 91 0.83 10.56 -4.41
CA ARG A 91 1.72 10.97 -5.50
C ARG A 91 1.32 10.40 -6.87
N ALA A 92 0.60 9.29 -6.87
CA ALA A 92 0.22 8.57 -8.09
C ALA A 92 -1.06 7.75 -7.92
N GLY A 93 -1.59 7.23 -9.03
CA GLY A 93 -2.77 6.37 -9.01
C GLY A 93 -4.10 7.13 -8.88
N VAL A 94 -5.17 6.39 -8.59
CA VAL A 94 -6.55 6.91 -8.60
C VAL A 94 -6.85 7.92 -7.49
N TYR A 95 -6.04 7.96 -6.44
CA TYR A 95 -6.20 8.87 -5.31
C TYR A 95 -5.28 10.10 -5.40
N THR A 96 -4.60 10.31 -6.54
CA THR A 96 -3.73 11.48 -6.73
C THR A 96 -4.53 12.76 -6.51
N MET A 97 -4.20 13.53 -5.47
CA MET A 97 -4.90 14.78 -5.16
C MET A 97 -4.38 15.90 -6.06
N THR A 98 -4.88 15.99 -7.29
CA THR A 98 -4.51 17.03 -8.25
C THR A 98 -5.33 18.30 -8.05
N GLY A 99 -5.27 18.96 -6.88
CA GLY A 99 -5.73 20.34 -6.66
C GLY A 99 -7.18 20.77 -7.03
N GLU A 100 -7.99 19.93 -7.66
CA GLU A 100 -9.32 20.23 -8.21
C GLU A 100 -10.36 19.13 -7.89
N GLY A 101 -9.99 18.05 -7.20
CA GLY A 101 -10.86 16.90 -6.95
C GLY A 101 -11.23 16.77 -5.49
N GLU A 102 -12.54 16.75 -5.21
CA GLU A 102 -13.11 16.54 -3.88
C GLU A 102 -12.47 15.34 -3.14
N SER A 103 -12.28 15.50 -1.84
CA SER A 103 -11.84 14.43 -0.95
C SER A 103 -12.88 13.31 -0.95
N PHE A 104 -12.59 12.20 -1.65
CA PHE A 104 -13.37 10.96 -1.54
C PHE A 104 -13.17 10.23 -0.19
N THR A 105 -12.39 10.80 0.72
CA THR A 105 -12.19 10.35 2.10
C THR A 105 -13.24 10.88 3.07
N GLU A 106 -14.31 11.53 2.60
CA GLU A 106 -15.50 11.71 3.43
C GLU A 106 -16.14 10.33 3.64
N GLU A 107 -15.76 9.69 4.76
CA GLU A 107 -16.55 8.62 5.35
C GLU A 107 -18.01 9.08 5.36
N GLU A 108 -18.86 8.39 4.60
CA GLU A 108 -20.30 8.57 4.66
C GLU A 108 -20.74 8.39 6.12
N LYS A 109 -20.85 9.51 6.84
CA LYS A 109 -21.74 9.62 8.00
C LYS A 109 -23.16 9.53 7.48
N SER A 110 -23.61 8.32 7.18
CA SER A 110 -24.99 8.03 6.80
C SER A 110 -25.39 6.65 7.26
N ARG A 111 -25.69 6.50 8.55
CA ARG A 111 -27.02 6.19 9.11
C ARG A 111 -26.97 5.80 10.57
#